data_AF-A0A401PPZ9-F1
#
_entry.id   AF-A0A401PPZ9-F1
#
_cell.length_a   1.000
_cell.length_b   1.000
_cell.length_c   1.000
_cell.angle_alpha   90.00
_cell.angle_beta   90.00
_cell.angle_gamma   90.00
#
_symmetry.space_group_name_H-M   'P 1'
#
loop_
_entity.id
_entity.type
_entity.pdbx_description
1 polymer ?
#
loop_
_entity_poly.entity_id
_entity_poly.type
_entity_poly.pdbx_seq_one_letter_code
_entity_poly.pdbx_strand_id
1 'polypeptide(L)'
;MASLQEVLIISGQHPKPVGLVLQYGTAGFRAKADQLDHVMYRMGLLAVLRSKKTKSTIGVMVTASHNPEEDNGVKLVDPLGEMLAPAWEAYATQLANAEEHDLKSALTNILVNEPVNLQEIARIVLGRDTRPSSINLAQAVVDGVTALGGTYQGMCQSQDDNYLLKITLTVVSKNVECSYFKFSIPMKLYMYCIMI
;
A
#
# COMPACT_ATOMS: atom_id res chain seq x y z
N MET A 1 -21.33 8.35 3.59
CA MET A 1 -19.94 8.24 4.10
C MET A 1 -19.81 6.88 4.74
N ALA A 2 -18.75 6.13 4.41
CA ALA A 2 -18.51 4.86 5.09
C ALA A 2 -18.26 5.12 6.59
N SER A 3 -18.85 4.30 7.44
CA SER A 3 -18.69 4.45 8.89
C SER A 3 -17.44 3.70 9.35
N LEU A 4 -16.76 4.18 10.40
CA LEU A 4 -15.68 3.41 11.03
C LEU A 4 -16.15 2.03 11.51
N GLN A 5 -17.46 1.81 11.68
CA GLN A 5 -18.02 0.51 12.01
C GLN A 5 -17.89 -0.49 10.85
N GLU A 6 -18.13 -0.06 9.60
CA GLU A 6 -17.97 -0.89 8.41
C GLU A 6 -16.50 -1.30 8.22
N VAL A 7 -15.57 -0.36 8.49
CA VAL A 7 -14.12 -0.64 8.49
C VAL A 7 -13.78 -1.79 9.44
N LEU A 8 -14.29 -1.78 10.67
CA LEU A 8 -14.00 -2.85 11.64
C LEU A 8 -14.64 -4.19 11.23
N ILE A 9 -15.81 -4.17 10.61
CA ILE A 9 -16.47 -5.40 10.12
C ILE A 9 -15.63 -6.06 9.02
N ILE A 10 -15.12 -5.27 8.06
CA ILE A 10 -14.30 -5.79 6.96
C ILE A 10 -12.90 -6.18 7.49
N SER A 11 -12.34 -5.43 8.45
CA SER A 11 -11.08 -5.78 9.12
C SER A 11 -11.10 -7.20 9.70
N GLY A 12 -12.25 -7.66 10.23
CA GLY A 12 -12.41 -9.04 10.71
C GLY A 12 -12.21 -10.13 9.65
N GLN A 13 -12.26 -9.79 8.36
CA GLN A 13 -11.95 -10.69 7.24
C GLN A 13 -10.43 -10.75 6.94
N HIS A 14 -9.66 -9.81 7.50
CA HIS A 14 -8.22 -9.67 7.34
C HIS A 14 -7.51 -9.72 8.71
N PRO A 15 -7.58 -10.85 9.43
CA PRO A 15 -7.09 -10.94 10.80
C PRO A 15 -5.57 -10.76 10.89
N LYS A 16 -5.13 -9.99 11.89
CA LYS A 16 -3.70 -9.86 12.22
C LYS A 16 -3.18 -11.17 12.83
N PRO A 17 -2.06 -11.74 12.33
CA PRO A 17 -1.39 -12.86 12.97
C PRO A 17 -0.92 -12.53 14.39
N VAL A 18 -1.12 -13.47 15.32
CA VAL A 18 -0.77 -13.29 16.73
C VAL A 18 0.73 -13.08 16.90
N GLY A 19 1.12 -12.05 17.65
CA GLY A 19 2.53 -11.75 17.96
C GLY A 19 3.33 -11.17 16.80
N LEU A 20 2.74 -10.99 15.62
CA LEU A 20 3.41 -10.37 14.48
C LEU A 20 3.55 -8.86 14.72
N VAL A 21 4.78 -8.37 14.55
CA VAL A 21 5.12 -6.95 14.57
C VAL A 21 5.97 -6.64 13.35
N LEU A 22 5.58 -5.62 12.59
CA LEU A 22 6.23 -5.20 11.35
C LEU A 22 6.54 -3.70 11.39
N GLN A 23 7.67 -3.31 10.81
CA GLN A 23 8.06 -1.90 10.69
C GLN A 23 7.89 -1.44 9.24
N TYR A 24 7.30 -0.26 9.02
CA TYR A 24 7.34 0.36 7.71
C TYR A 24 8.75 0.93 7.51
N GLY A 25 9.47 0.41 6.52
CA GLY A 25 10.80 0.89 6.14
C GLY A 25 10.77 1.72 4.86
N THR A 26 11.95 2.12 4.38
CA THR A 26 12.12 2.91 3.14
C THR A 26 11.43 2.27 1.93
N ALA A 27 11.34 0.94 1.88
CA ALA A 27 10.71 0.21 0.80
C ALA A 27 9.29 -0.31 1.12
N GLY A 28 8.66 0.23 2.17
CA GLY A 28 7.38 -0.23 2.70
C GLY A 28 7.49 -1.45 3.60
N PHE A 29 6.39 -2.19 3.74
CA PHE A 29 6.37 -3.48 4.44
C PHE A 29 6.85 -4.60 3.52
N ARG A 30 7.64 -5.52 4.07
CA ARG A 30 8.03 -6.77 3.41
C ARG A 30 8.06 -7.90 4.43
N ALA A 31 7.43 -9.01 4.10
CA ALA A 31 7.38 -10.22 4.93
C ALA A 31 6.96 -11.42 4.06
N LYS A 32 6.80 -12.59 4.69
CA LYS A 32 6.13 -13.73 4.03
C LYS A 32 4.71 -13.35 3.63
N ALA A 33 4.30 -13.75 2.44
CA ALA A 33 3.05 -13.30 1.85
C ALA A 33 1.80 -13.67 2.68
N ASP A 34 1.85 -14.82 3.36
CA ASP A 34 0.80 -15.32 4.26
C ASP A 34 0.62 -14.48 5.54
N GLN A 35 1.54 -13.57 5.83
CA GLN A 35 1.49 -12.68 7.01
C GLN A 35 0.98 -11.27 6.68
N LEU A 36 0.81 -10.94 5.40
CA LEU A 36 0.62 -9.56 4.96
C LEU A 36 -0.83 -9.14 4.72
N ASP A 37 -1.79 -10.06 4.75
CA ASP A 37 -3.19 -9.76 4.39
C ASP A 37 -3.78 -8.57 5.18
N HIS A 38 -3.71 -8.62 6.52
CA HIS A 38 -4.11 -7.49 7.38
C HIS A 38 -3.34 -6.19 7.11
N VAL A 39 -2.06 -6.28 6.74
CA VAL A 39 -1.24 -5.11 6.39
C VAL A 39 -1.77 -4.48 5.11
N MET A 40 -2.08 -5.28 4.09
CA MET A 40 -2.62 -4.81 2.81
C MET A 40 -3.92 -4.05 3.02
N TYR A 41 -4.86 -4.65 3.75
CA TYR A 41 -6.12 -4.02 4.12
C TYR A 41 -5.91 -2.66 4.80
N ARG A 42 -5.07 -2.63 5.82
CA ARG A 42 -4.79 -1.41 6.60
C ARG A 42 -4.03 -0.36 5.79
N MET A 43 -3.20 -0.76 4.84
CA MET A 43 -2.54 0.17 3.92
C MET A 43 -3.51 0.74 2.88
N GLY A 44 -4.55 0.00 2.50
CA GLY A 44 -5.68 0.56 1.76
C GLY A 44 -6.39 1.68 2.51
N LEU A 45 -6.66 1.49 3.80
CA LEU A 45 -7.23 2.53 4.68
C LEU A 45 -6.32 3.77 4.75
N LEU A 46 -5.03 3.57 5.01
CA LEU A 46 -4.07 4.67 5.13
C LEU A 46 -3.93 5.45 3.81
N ALA A 47 -3.92 4.75 2.67
CA ALA A 47 -3.85 5.38 1.36
C ALA A 47 -5.05 6.30 1.11
N VAL A 48 -6.25 5.90 1.54
CA VAL A 48 -7.45 6.74 1.48
C VAL A 48 -7.31 8.00 2.34
N LEU A 49 -6.87 7.86 3.59
CA LEU A 49 -6.63 9.02 4.47
C LEU A 49 -5.58 9.96 3.88
N ARG A 50 -4.50 9.40 3.32
CA ARG A 50 -3.43 10.18 2.68
C ARG A 50 -3.94 10.93 1.46
N SER A 51 -4.75 10.28 0.61
CA SER A 51 -5.34 10.90 -0.58
C SER A 51 -6.26 12.07 -0.22
N LYS A 52 -7.10 11.92 0.82
CA LYS A 52 -7.95 12.99 1.33
C LYS A 52 -7.14 14.15 1.89
N LYS A 53 -6.06 13.86 2.62
CA LYS A 53 -5.14 14.86 3.19
C LYS A 53 -4.45 15.69 2.13
N THR A 54 -3.90 15.04 1.10
CA THR A 54 -3.13 15.69 0.03
C THR A 54 -4.01 16.19 -1.11
N LYS A 55 -5.32 15.88 -1.08
CA LYS A 55 -6.29 16.16 -2.15
C LYS A 55 -5.82 15.67 -3.51
N SER A 56 -5.10 14.56 -3.50
CA SER A 56 -4.34 14.03 -4.64
C SER A 56 -4.46 12.52 -4.73
N THR A 57 -4.14 11.97 -5.90
CA THR A 57 -4.06 10.52 -6.09
C THR A 57 -2.89 9.95 -5.29
N ILE A 58 -3.09 8.77 -4.69
CA ILE A 58 -2.04 8.03 -3.97
C ILE A 58 -1.84 6.67 -4.65
N GLY A 59 -0.59 6.27 -4.84
CA GLY A 59 -0.23 4.97 -5.38
C GLY A 59 -0.06 3.93 -4.28
N VAL A 60 -0.47 2.70 -4.54
CA VAL A 60 -0.19 1.52 -3.72
C VAL A 60 0.44 0.49 -4.63
N MET A 61 1.64 0.03 -4.29
CA MET A 61 2.37 -0.95 -5.07
C MET A 61 2.59 -2.21 -4.25
N VAL A 62 2.01 -3.33 -4.69
CA VAL A 62 2.13 -4.67 -4.10
C VAL A 62 3.28 -5.42 -4.77
N THR A 63 4.41 -5.53 -4.09
CA THR A 63 5.60 -6.22 -4.58
C THR A 63 6.63 -6.39 -3.47
N ALA A 64 7.43 -7.45 -3.55
CA ALA A 64 8.68 -7.55 -2.80
C ALA A 64 9.93 -7.46 -3.69
N SER A 65 9.81 -6.95 -4.92
CA SER A 65 10.97 -6.66 -5.78
C SER A 65 11.83 -7.92 -5.95
N HIS A 66 13.10 -7.88 -5.54
CA HIS A 66 14.08 -8.97 -5.65
C HIS A 66 13.98 -10.07 -4.58
N ASN A 67 13.07 -9.95 -3.61
CA ASN A 67 12.91 -10.96 -2.55
C ASN A 67 12.48 -12.33 -3.12
N PRO A 68 12.68 -13.44 -2.36
CA PRO A 68 12.14 -14.76 -2.69
C PRO A 68 10.64 -14.73 -3.01
N GLU A 69 10.14 -15.62 -3.89
CA GLU A 69 8.75 -15.60 -4.40
C GLU A 69 7.70 -15.65 -3.28
N GLU A 70 8.00 -16.38 -2.21
CA GLU A 70 7.11 -16.56 -1.06
C GLU A 70 6.98 -15.29 -0.18
N ASP A 71 7.85 -14.30 -0.38
CA ASP A 71 7.72 -12.98 0.23
C ASP A 71 6.79 -12.10 -0.62
N ASN A 72 6.17 -11.11 0.02
CA ASN A 72 5.56 -10.00 -0.70
C ASN A 72 5.71 -8.71 0.11
N GLY A 73 5.09 -7.63 -0.35
CA GLY A 73 5.20 -6.34 0.31
C GLY A 73 4.26 -5.31 -0.26
N VAL A 74 4.18 -4.18 0.42
CA VAL A 74 3.40 -3.02 -0.01
C VAL A 74 4.13 -1.74 0.32
N LYS A 75 4.13 -0.82 -0.64
CA LYS A 75 4.59 0.55 -0.44
C LYS A 75 3.57 1.55 -0.97
N LEU A 76 3.41 2.65 -0.23
CA LEU A 76 2.62 3.80 -0.64
C LEU A 76 3.51 4.79 -1.42
N VAL A 77 2.92 5.40 -2.44
CA VAL A 77 3.56 6.38 -3.33
C VAL A 77 2.76 7.66 -3.26
N ASP A 78 3.45 8.74 -2.88
CA ASP A 78 2.85 10.07 -2.74
C ASP A 78 2.67 10.76 -4.12
N PRO A 79 1.95 11.90 -4.18
CA PRO A 79 1.39 12.44 -5.42
C PRO A 79 2.38 12.77 -6.55
N LEU A 80 3.65 13.03 -6.26
CA LEU A 80 4.69 13.33 -7.27
C LEU A 80 5.51 12.07 -7.63
N GLY A 81 5.11 10.89 -7.19
CA GLY A 81 5.84 9.64 -7.40
C GLY A 81 6.95 9.38 -6.36
N GLU A 82 7.02 10.19 -5.31
CA GLU A 82 7.92 10.03 -4.18
C GLU A 82 7.44 8.93 -3.22
N MET A 83 8.34 8.49 -2.35
CA MET A 83 7.99 7.59 -1.26
C MET A 83 7.04 8.29 -0.28
N LEU A 84 6.24 7.50 0.44
CA LEU A 84 5.39 8.02 1.51
C LEU A 84 6.15 8.99 2.41
N ALA A 85 5.56 10.16 2.70
CA ALA A 85 6.16 11.13 3.60
C ALA A 85 6.59 10.47 4.94
N PRO A 86 7.81 10.72 5.44
CA PRO A 86 8.34 10.05 6.63
C PRO A 86 7.43 10.10 7.87
N ALA A 87 6.74 11.23 8.08
CA ALA A 87 5.77 11.37 9.18
C ALA A 87 4.61 10.37 9.10
N TRP A 88 4.26 9.89 7.91
CA TRP A 88 3.19 8.93 7.67
C TRP A 88 3.65 7.46 7.73
N GLU A 89 4.95 7.19 7.70
CA GLU A 89 5.50 5.83 7.92
C GLU A 89 5.23 5.35 9.35
N ALA A 90 5.21 6.27 10.33
CA ALA A 90 4.82 5.99 11.70
C ALA A 90 3.35 5.57 11.80
N TYR A 91 2.44 6.24 11.07
CA TYR A 91 1.03 5.84 11.00
C TYR A 91 0.85 4.50 10.30
N ALA A 92 1.63 4.23 9.24
CA ALA A 92 1.62 2.92 8.59
C ALA A 92 2.01 1.80 9.56
N THR A 93 3.10 2.00 10.30
CA THR A 93 3.57 1.08 11.33
C THR A 93 2.55 0.93 12.46
N GLN A 94 1.96 2.02 12.94
CA GLN A 94 0.94 1.98 13.99
C GLN A 94 -0.28 1.18 13.55
N LEU A 95 -0.80 1.42 12.34
CA LEU A 95 -1.96 0.70 11.83
C LEU A 95 -1.64 -0.78 11.62
N ALA A 96 -0.54 -1.11 10.95
CA ALA A 96 -0.17 -2.52 10.70
C ALA A 96 -0.08 -3.33 12.00
N ASN A 97 0.42 -2.73 13.08
CA ASN A 97 0.61 -3.41 14.35
C ASN A 97 -0.58 -3.30 15.33
N ALA A 98 -1.61 -2.50 15.03
CA ALA A 98 -2.76 -2.37 15.91
C ALA A 98 -3.45 -3.73 16.13
N GLU A 99 -3.77 -4.08 17.37
CA GLU A 99 -4.66 -5.19 17.61
C GLU A 99 -6.08 -4.84 17.12
N GLU A 100 -6.92 -5.86 16.90
CA GLU A 100 -8.25 -5.65 16.31
C GLU A 100 -9.10 -4.65 17.13
N HIS A 101 -9.00 -4.73 18.46
CA HIS A 101 -9.70 -3.82 19.37
C HIS A 101 -9.10 -2.40 19.39
N ASP A 102 -7.85 -2.23 18.95
CA ASP A 102 -7.14 -0.96 18.92
C ASP A 102 -7.18 -0.26 17.55
N LEU A 103 -7.62 -0.95 16.49
CA LEU A 103 -7.63 -0.42 15.13
C LEU A 103 -8.45 0.89 15.03
N LYS A 104 -9.60 0.94 15.71
CA LYS A 104 -10.44 2.14 15.75
C LYS A 104 -9.70 3.32 16.38
N SER A 105 -9.02 3.11 17.50
CA SER A 105 -8.22 4.15 18.15
C SER A 105 -7.05 4.59 17.29
N ALA A 106 -6.37 3.68 16.59
CA ALA A 106 -5.28 4.01 15.69
C ALA A 106 -5.76 4.89 14.52
N LEU A 107 -6.90 4.55 13.89
CA LEU A 107 -7.51 5.39 12.85
C LEU A 107 -7.94 6.75 13.38
N THR A 108 -8.56 6.80 14.56
CA THR A 108 -8.98 8.05 15.20
C THR A 108 -7.79 8.94 15.52
N ASN A 109 -6.67 8.36 15.96
CA ASN A 109 -5.43 9.07 16.23
C ASN A 109 -4.92 9.80 14.97
N ILE A 110 -4.94 9.14 13.82
CA ILE A 110 -4.54 9.76 12.54
C ILE A 110 -5.46 10.94 12.22
N LEU A 111 -6.78 10.76 12.34
CA LEU A 111 -7.77 11.81 12.03
C LEU A 111 -7.68 13.03 12.95
N VAL A 112 -7.20 12.85 14.18
CA VAL A 112 -7.00 13.96 15.14
C VAL A 112 -5.70 14.71 14.84
N ASN A 113 -4.61 14.01 14.52
CA ASN A 113 -3.31 14.62 14.28
C ASN A 113 -3.18 15.22 12.87
N GLU A 114 -3.91 14.68 11.91
CA GLU A 114 -3.90 15.13 10.53
C GLU A 114 -5.24 15.79 10.20
N PRO A 115 -5.27 17.05 9.72
CA PRO A 115 -6.52 17.70 9.33
C PRO A 115 -7.02 17.11 8.00
N VAL A 116 -7.61 15.92 8.08
CA VAL A 116 -8.20 15.16 6.98
C VAL A 116 -9.67 15.51 6.87
N ASN A 117 -10.08 16.08 5.73
CA ASN A 117 -11.49 16.25 5.43
C ASN A 117 -12.06 14.94 4.85
N LEU A 118 -12.88 14.23 5.63
CA LEU A 118 -13.48 12.95 5.24
C LEU A 118 -14.41 13.05 4.02
N GLN A 119 -14.91 14.25 3.70
CA GLN A 119 -15.75 14.49 2.52
C GLN A 119 -14.95 14.57 1.21
N GLU A 120 -13.62 14.74 1.28
CA GLU A 120 -12.79 14.79 0.07
C GLU A 120 -12.84 13.45 -0.66
N ILE A 121 -12.85 13.48 -1.99
CA ILE A 121 -12.81 12.27 -2.80
C ILE A 121 -11.39 11.69 -2.71
N ALA A 122 -11.28 10.45 -2.26
CA ALA A 122 -10.02 9.71 -2.28
C ALA A 122 -9.87 8.91 -3.57
N ARG A 123 -8.71 9.03 -4.22
CA ARG A 123 -8.36 8.32 -5.44
C ARG A 123 -7.06 7.55 -5.25
N ILE A 124 -7.14 6.24 -5.42
CA ILE A 124 -6.02 5.33 -5.25
C ILE A 124 -5.66 4.71 -6.60
N VAL A 125 -4.39 4.47 -6.82
CA VAL A 125 -3.90 3.68 -7.95
C VAL A 125 -3.25 2.44 -7.39
N LEU A 126 -3.62 1.29 -7.94
CA LEU A 126 -3.04 0.02 -7.54
C LEU A 126 -2.12 -0.52 -8.62
N GLY A 127 -0.93 -0.91 -8.22
CA GLY A 127 -0.01 -1.70 -9.03
C GLY A 127 0.39 -2.95 -8.27
N ARG A 128 0.67 -4.03 -9.00
CA ARG A 128 1.23 -5.25 -8.43
C ARG A 128 2.22 -5.91 -9.37
N ASP A 129 3.12 -6.71 -8.82
CA ASP A 129 3.94 -7.61 -9.62
C ASP A 129 3.19 -8.92 -9.98
N THR A 130 3.94 -9.86 -10.55
CA THR A 130 3.52 -11.16 -11.05
C THR A 130 3.49 -12.27 -10.00
N ARG A 131 3.86 -12.00 -8.74
CA ARG A 131 3.86 -13.04 -7.69
C ARG A 131 2.46 -13.64 -7.55
N PRO A 132 2.32 -14.96 -7.34
CA PRO A 132 1.01 -15.59 -7.17
C PRO A 132 0.19 -14.96 -6.03
N SER A 133 0.85 -14.60 -4.92
CA SER A 133 0.21 -13.96 -3.77
C SER A 133 -0.27 -12.53 -4.03
N SER A 134 0.29 -11.84 -5.04
CA SER A 134 -0.03 -10.44 -5.33
C SER A 134 -1.49 -10.23 -5.74
N ILE A 135 -2.19 -11.25 -6.25
CA ILE A 135 -3.62 -11.15 -6.60
C ILE A 135 -4.47 -10.94 -5.35
N ASN A 136 -4.32 -11.82 -4.35
CA ASN A 136 -5.10 -11.76 -3.12
C ASN A 136 -4.70 -10.55 -2.26
N LEU A 137 -3.41 -10.25 -2.20
CA LEU A 137 -2.91 -9.10 -1.45
C LEU A 137 -3.37 -7.77 -2.06
N ALA A 138 -3.44 -7.67 -3.39
CA ALA A 138 -4.04 -6.52 -4.06
C ALA A 138 -5.54 -6.40 -3.75
N GLN A 139 -6.27 -7.52 -3.67
CA GLN A 139 -7.68 -7.50 -3.27
C GLN A 139 -7.86 -6.98 -1.84
N ALA A 140 -7.02 -7.42 -0.88
CA ALA A 140 -7.07 -6.89 0.49
C ALA A 140 -6.84 -5.37 0.53
N VAL A 141 -5.93 -4.81 -0.30
CA VAL A 141 -5.79 -3.36 -0.45
C VAL A 141 -7.11 -2.73 -0.94
N VAL A 142 -7.74 -3.31 -1.95
CA VAL A 142 -9.03 -2.82 -2.50
C VAL A 142 -10.13 -2.85 -1.43
N ASP A 143 -10.19 -3.90 -0.63
CA ASP A 143 -11.16 -4.03 0.47
C ASP A 143 -10.96 -2.90 1.50
N GLY A 144 -9.71 -2.56 1.83
CA GLY A 144 -9.37 -1.41 2.66
C GLY A 144 -9.77 -0.07 2.04
N VAL A 145 -9.46 0.13 0.75
CA VAL A 145 -9.79 1.36 0.03
C VAL A 145 -11.30 1.59 0.00
N THR A 146 -12.06 0.54 -0.34
CA THR A 146 -13.52 0.60 -0.46
C THR A 146 -14.19 0.74 0.90
N ALA A 147 -13.69 0.07 1.94
CA ALA A 147 -14.19 0.17 3.31
C ALA A 147 -14.19 1.60 3.86
N LEU A 148 -13.25 2.45 3.43
CA LEU A 148 -13.18 3.86 3.84
C LEU A 148 -13.74 4.83 2.79
N GLY A 149 -14.50 4.32 1.82
CA GLY A 149 -15.17 5.10 0.79
C GLY A 149 -14.21 5.76 -0.22
N GLY A 150 -13.03 5.19 -0.40
CA GLY A 150 -12.13 5.56 -1.49
C GLY A 150 -12.53 4.88 -2.80
N THR A 151 -12.04 5.44 -3.90
CA THR A 151 -12.10 4.81 -5.22
C THR A 151 -10.69 4.44 -5.65
N TYR A 152 -10.54 3.33 -6.36
CA TYR A 152 -9.27 2.97 -6.98
C TYR A 152 -9.41 2.97 -8.51
N GLN A 153 -8.32 3.27 -9.20
CA GLN A 153 -8.24 3.30 -10.65
C GLN A 153 -7.09 2.42 -11.12
N GLY A 154 -7.42 1.51 -12.04
CA GLY A 154 -6.46 0.63 -12.68
C GLY A 154 -5.88 -0.44 -11.76
N MET A 155 -5.40 -1.50 -12.38
CA MET A 155 -4.49 -2.46 -11.78
C MET A 155 -3.34 -2.64 -12.74
N CYS A 156 -2.25 -1.92 -12.50
CA CYS A 156 -1.04 -2.07 -13.30
C CYS A 156 -0.31 -3.33 -12.88
N GLN A 157 0.04 -4.18 -13.84
CA GLN A 157 0.75 -5.42 -13.58
C GLN A 157 2.06 -5.43 -14.36
N SER A 158 3.17 -5.81 -13.71
CA SER A 158 4.42 -6.12 -14.43
C SER A 158 4.17 -7.17 -15.53
N GLN A 159 4.82 -6.99 -16.68
CA GLN A 159 4.71 -7.94 -17.80
C GLN A 159 5.37 -9.29 -17.48
N ASP A 160 6.54 -9.25 -16.83
CA ASP A 160 7.27 -10.40 -16.31
C ASP A 160 8.24 -9.96 -15.19
N ASP A 161 8.92 -10.93 -14.57
CA ASP A 161 9.82 -10.71 -13.42
C ASP A 161 11.09 -9.90 -13.74
N ASN A 162 11.39 -9.65 -15.02
CA ASN A 162 12.51 -8.78 -15.43
C ASN A 162 12.13 -7.31 -15.53
N TYR A 163 10.90 -6.94 -15.16
CA TYR A 163 10.44 -5.57 -15.12
C TYR A 163 10.20 -5.11 -13.68
N LEU A 164 10.91 -4.07 -13.26
CA LEU A 164 10.50 -3.30 -12.11
C LEU A 164 9.30 -2.43 -12.51
N LEU A 165 8.14 -2.71 -11.94
CA LEU A 165 6.99 -1.81 -12.01
C LEU A 165 7.18 -0.66 -11.01
N LYS A 166 7.16 0.56 -11.54
CA LYS A 166 7.08 1.80 -10.76
C LYS A 166 5.77 2.50 -11.12
N ILE A 167 4.96 2.79 -10.11
CA ILE A 167 3.82 3.69 -10.27
C ILE A 167 4.38 5.11 -10.28
N THR A 168 4.16 5.83 -11.37
CA THR A 168 4.45 7.26 -11.48
C THR A 168 3.13 8.01 -11.56
N LEU A 169 2.94 8.98 -10.69
CA LEU A 169 1.74 9.81 -10.68
C LEU A 169 2.09 11.14 -11.36
N THR A 170 1.41 11.46 -12.46
CA THR A 170 1.67 12.69 -13.22
C THR A 170 0.68 13.77 -12.80
N VAL A 171 1.19 14.77 -12.08
CA VAL A 171 0.41 15.86 -11.45
C VAL A 171 -0.40 16.68 -12.45
N VAL A 172 0.15 16.90 -13.65
CA VAL A 172 -0.40 17.86 -14.63
C VAL A 172 -1.70 17.38 -15.25
N SER A 173 -1.82 16.08 -15.53
CA SER A 173 -2.98 15.49 -16.20
C SER A 173 -3.95 14.78 -15.25
N LYS A 174 -3.56 14.59 -13.98
CA LYS A 174 -4.18 13.60 -13.07
C LYS A 174 -4.18 12.18 -13.67
N ASN A 175 -3.43 11.96 -14.75
CA ASN A 175 -3.28 10.65 -15.34
C ASN A 175 -2.28 9.84 -14.52
N VAL A 176 -2.54 8.56 -14.54
CA VAL A 176 -1.74 7.55 -13.86
C VAL A 176 -0.87 6.90 -14.92
N GLU A 177 0.44 7.01 -14.78
CA GLU A 177 1.38 6.37 -15.69
C GLU A 177 2.13 5.28 -14.94
N CYS A 178 1.88 4.04 -15.34
CA CYS A 178 2.65 2.90 -14.87
C CYS A 178 3.88 2.76 -15.76
N SER A 179 5.05 3.04 -15.17
CA SER A 179 6.32 2.93 -15.86
C SER A 179 6.94 1.57 -15.56
N TYR A 180 7.41 0.89 -16.61
CA TYR A 180 8.08 -0.40 -16.51
C TYR A 180 9.55 -0.23 -16.84
N PHE A 181 10.43 -0.56 -15.91
CA PHE A 181 11.88 -0.55 -16.14
C PHE A 181 12.35 -1.98 -16.43
N LYS A 182 12.70 -2.25 -17.68
CA LYS A 182 13.27 -3.53 -18.11
C LYS A 182 14.74 -3.58 -17.73
N PHE A 183 15.17 -4.64 -17.04
CA PHE A 183 16.59 -4.89 -16.85
C PHE A 183 17.20 -5.62 -18.05
N SER A 184 18.41 -5.24 -18.43
CA SER A 184 19.19 -5.95 -19.46
C SER A 184 19.74 -7.30 -18.99
N ILE A 185 19.69 -7.55 -17.68
CA ILE A 185 20.11 -8.78 -17.01
C ILE A 185 19.04 -9.17 -15.98
N PRO A 186 18.88 -10.46 -15.63
CA PRO A 186 17.89 -10.88 -14.63
C PRO A 186 18.03 -10.05 -13.35
N MET A 187 16.93 -9.61 -12.77
CA MET A 187 16.90 -8.70 -11.61
C MET A 187 17.77 -9.18 -10.43
N LYS A 188 17.87 -10.52 -10.26
CA LYS A 188 18.77 -11.17 -9.29
C LYS A 188 20.24 -10.80 -9.49
N LEU A 189 20.72 -10.61 -10.72
CA LEU A 189 22.09 -10.19 -11.01
C LEU A 189 22.29 -8.67 -10.91
N TYR A 190 21.27 -7.87 -11.23
CA TYR A 190 21.39 -6.40 -11.22
C TYR A 190 21.66 -5.83 -9.82
N MET A 191 21.07 -6.41 -8.77
CA MET A 191 21.31 -5.95 -7.41
C MET A 191 22.67 -6.35 -6.82
N TYR A 192 23.29 -7.44 -7.32
CA TYR A 192 24.69 -7.73 -6.98
C TYR A 192 25.63 -6.62 -7.47
N CYS A 193 25.31 -5.92 -8.56
CA CYS A 193 26.10 -4.79 -9.04
C CYS A 193 25.85 -3.46 -8.32
N ILE A 194 24.79 -3.34 -7.50
CA ILE A 194 24.45 -2.09 -6.78
C ILE A 194 24.87 -2.17 -5.31
N MET A 195 25.15 -3.37 -4.80
CA MET A 195 25.60 -3.60 -3.43
C MET A 195 27.13 -3.72 -3.28
N ILE A 196 27.90 -3.26 -4.29
CA ILE A 196 29.37 -3.14 -4.29
C ILE A 196 29.71 -1.67 -4.60
#